data_AF-A0A2A8VA37-F1
#
_entry.id   AF-A0A2A8VA37-F1
#
_cell.length_a   1.000
_cell.length_b   1.000
_cell.length_c   1.000
_cell.angle_alpha   90.00
_cell.angle_beta   90.00
_cell.angle_gamma   90.00
#
_symmetry.space_group_name_H-M   'P 1'
#
loop_
_entity.id
_entity.type
_entity.pdbx_description
1 polymer ?
#
loop_
_entity_poly.entity_id
_entity_poly.type
_entity_poly.pdbx_seq_one_letter_code
_entity_poly.pdbx_strand_id
1 'polypeptide(L)'
;MSIKYWSQIGMGLVVLGFASLVSWYEGSTLLDKSSEWRYSAPFSDMIHGSVQTTHDIVALDFFVYAAKFSPIYPGMMIISASYLAVLIGYRVMKPSSFRISLVLLGMIELALGFAISPSSTSGGNTLFLLFLLTGLIMILLASVLHLLPFVRMKSHWDAK
;
A
#
# COMPACT_ATOMS: atom_id res chain seq x y z
N MET A 1 3.82 -12.87 -24.30
CA MET A 1 3.16 -12.55 -23.02
C MET A 1 1.69 -12.93 -23.15
N SER A 2 1.08 -13.59 -22.15
CA SER A 2 -0.34 -14.01 -22.25
C SER A 2 -1.28 -12.82 -22.07
N ILE A 3 -2.40 -12.81 -22.81
CA ILE A 3 -3.46 -11.79 -22.69
C ILE A 3 -3.96 -11.66 -21.25
N LYS A 4 -4.01 -12.77 -20.49
CA LYS A 4 -4.45 -12.82 -19.09
C LYS A 4 -3.58 -12.00 -18.14
N TYR A 5 -2.27 -11.94 -18.42
CA TYR A 5 -1.34 -11.16 -17.61
C TYR A 5 -1.55 -9.66 -17.83
N TRP A 6 -1.66 -9.25 -19.09
CA TRP A 6 -1.90 -7.85 -19.43
C TRP A 6 -3.27 -7.36 -18.98
N SER A 7 -4.30 -8.20 -19.00
CA SER A 7 -5.61 -7.84 -18.44
C SER A 7 -5.56 -7.63 -16.93
N GLN A 8 -4.77 -8.43 -16.20
CA GLN A 8 -4.58 -8.25 -14.76
C GLN A 8 -3.84 -6.95 -14.42
N ILE A 9 -2.77 -6.64 -15.17
CA ILE A 9 -2.06 -5.36 -15.03
C ILE A 9 -3.01 -4.19 -15.33
N GLY A 10 -3.75 -4.26 -16.45
CA GLY A 10 -4.71 -3.24 -16.83
C GLY A 10 -5.79 -3.01 -15.77
N MET A 11 -6.39 -4.08 -15.24
CA MET A 11 -7.38 -3.99 -14.17
C MET A 11 -6.78 -3.38 -12.89
N GLY A 12 -5.59 -3.82 -12.48
CA GLY A 12 -4.90 -3.25 -11.31
C GLY A 12 -4.62 -1.76 -11.46
N LEU A 13 -4.21 -1.32 -12.66
CA LEU A 13 -3.98 0.10 -12.96
C LEU A 13 -5.26 0.92 -12.98
N VAL A 14 -6.36 0.38 -13.50
CA VAL A 14 -7.68 1.04 -13.48
C VAL A 14 -8.15 1.22 -12.04
N VAL A 15 -8.05 0.18 -11.21
CA VAL A 15 -8.42 0.25 -9.79
C VAL A 15 -7.54 1.27 -9.05
N LEU A 16 -6.21 1.22 -9.25
CA LEU A 16 -5.28 2.15 -8.63
C LEU A 16 -5.57 3.60 -9.05
N GLY A 17 -5.75 3.86 -10.35
CA GLY A 17 -6.06 5.18 -10.88
C GLY A 17 -7.39 5.71 -10.38
N PHE A 18 -8.45 4.90 -10.43
CA PHE A 18 -9.76 5.28 -9.91
C PHE A 18 -9.72 5.58 -8.41
N ALA A 19 -9.14 4.69 -7.61
CA ALA A 19 -9.00 4.89 -6.18
C ALA A 19 -8.16 6.14 -5.86
N SER A 20 -7.12 6.42 -6.64
CA SER A 20 -6.30 7.63 -6.49
C SER A 20 -7.13 8.89 -6.74
N LEU A 21 -7.93 8.92 -7.82
CA LEU A 21 -8.78 10.07 -8.13
C LEU A 21 -9.84 10.31 -7.06
N VAL A 22 -10.50 9.26 -6.57
CA VAL A 22 -11.52 9.40 -5.54
C VAL A 22 -10.91 9.78 -4.19
N SER A 23 -9.79 9.16 -3.80
CA SER A 23 -9.05 9.53 -2.59
C SER A 23 -8.59 10.99 -2.62
N TRP A 24 -8.11 11.45 -3.78
CA TRP A 24 -7.75 12.86 -3.99
C TRP A 24 -8.96 13.79 -3.88
N TYR A 25 -10.09 13.42 -4.47
CA TYR A 25 -11.34 14.17 -4.37
C TYR A 25 -11.88 14.24 -2.94
N GLU A 26 -12.02 13.12 -2.24
CA GLU A 26 -12.46 13.10 -0.85
C GLU A 26 -11.51 13.88 0.06
N GLY A 27 -10.21 13.75 -0.21
CA GLY A 27 -9.14 14.48 0.45
C GLY A 27 -9.21 16.01 0.30
N SER A 28 -9.76 16.50 -0.82
CA SER A 28 -9.86 17.93 -1.10
C SER A 28 -10.77 18.69 -0.11
N THR A 29 -11.61 17.97 0.64
CA THR A 29 -12.38 18.51 1.78
C THR A 29 -11.48 19.19 2.83
N LEU A 30 -10.17 18.87 2.85
CA LEU A 30 -9.17 19.57 3.66
C LEU A 30 -9.21 21.10 3.46
N LEU A 31 -9.52 21.58 2.25
CA LEU A 31 -9.59 23.01 1.94
C LEU A 31 -10.66 23.72 2.78
N ASP A 32 -11.75 23.03 3.13
CA ASP A 32 -12.87 23.57 3.89
C ASP A 32 -12.71 23.39 5.42
N LYS A 33 -11.63 22.72 5.86
CA LYS A 33 -11.40 22.29 7.25
C LYS A 33 -10.11 22.86 7.81
N SER A 34 -10.08 24.18 8.00
CA SER A 34 -8.89 24.89 8.51
C SER A 34 -8.37 24.41 9.86
N SER A 35 -9.24 23.89 10.74
CA SER A 35 -8.84 23.28 12.01
C SER A 35 -7.95 22.04 11.85
N GLU A 36 -8.02 21.36 10.70
CA GLU A 36 -7.29 20.12 10.43
C GLU A 36 -5.94 20.34 9.75
N TRP A 37 -5.63 21.55 9.28
CA TRP A 37 -4.42 21.83 8.49
C TRP A 37 -3.14 21.48 9.25
N ARG A 38 -3.07 21.84 10.54
CA ARG A 38 -1.91 21.54 11.40
C ARG A 38 -1.56 20.04 11.45
N TYR A 39 -2.57 19.18 11.35
CA TYR A 39 -2.38 17.74 11.51
C TYR A 39 -2.32 17.02 10.17
N SER A 40 -3.02 17.53 9.15
CA SER A 40 -3.30 16.82 7.91
C SER A 40 -2.65 17.44 6.67
N ALA A 41 -1.87 18.51 6.83
CA ALA A 41 -1.10 19.14 5.76
C ALA A 41 0.44 19.07 5.95
N PRO A 42 1.03 17.88 6.20
CA PRO A 42 2.47 17.77 6.47
C PRO A 42 3.33 18.13 5.26
N PHE A 43 2.85 17.94 4.03
CA PHE A 43 3.62 18.28 2.84
C PHE A 43 3.64 19.78 2.61
N SER A 44 2.52 20.46 2.82
CA SER A 44 2.50 21.92 2.85
C SER A 44 3.35 22.50 3.95
N ASP A 45 3.30 21.94 5.16
CA ASP A 45 4.16 22.41 6.26
C ASP A 45 5.66 22.27 5.92
N MET A 46 6.02 21.19 5.22
CA MET A 46 7.39 20.98 4.74
C MET A 46 7.81 21.97 3.62
N ILE A 47 6.90 22.35 2.72
CA ILE A 47 7.22 23.17 1.54
C ILE A 47 7.08 24.67 1.84
N HIS A 48 6.01 25.06 2.51
CA HIS A 48 5.61 26.46 2.75
C HIS A 48 5.71 26.87 4.23
N GLY A 49 5.98 25.93 5.14
CA GLY A 49 5.83 26.17 6.57
C GLY A 49 4.36 26.20 6.99
N SER A 50 4.06 26.81 8.13
CA SER A 50 2.72 26.80 8.70
C SER A 50 1.66 27.27 7.69
N VAL A 51 0.68 26.42 7.41
CA VAL A 51 -0.43 26.70 6.49
C VAL A 51 -1.30 27.82 7.06
N GLN A 52 -1.39 28.95 6.36
CA GLN A 52 -2.23 30.10 6.75
C GLN A 52 -3.43 30.27 5.85
N THR A 53 -3.32 29.81 4.59
CA THR A 53 -4.37 29.91 3.59
C THR A 53 -4.52 28.60 2.81
N THR A 54 -5.66 28.44 2.14
CA THR A 54 -5.90 27.28 1.25
C THR A 54 -4.91 27.19 0.10
N HIS A 55 -4.32 28.31 -0.34
CA HIS A 55 -3.32 28.33 -1.41
C HIS A 55 -1.98 27.72 -0.99
N ASP A 56 -1.72 27.62 0.31
CA ASP A 56 -0.52 26.97 0.82
C ASP A 56 -0.66 25.44 0.79
N ILE A 57 -1.87 24.90 0.63
CA ILE A 57 -2.18 23.47 0.65
C ILE A 57 -1.81 22.81 -0.68
N VAL A 58 -0.94 21.81 -0.62
CA VAL A 58 -0.54 21.04 -1.79
C VAL A 58 -1.41 19.81 -1.97
N ALA A 59 -1.62 19.40 -3.22
CA ALA A 59 -2.50 18.29 -3.58
C ALA A 59 -2.16 16.97 -2.87
N LEU A 60 -0.90 16.79 -2.43
CA LEU A 60 -0.48 15.57 -1.73
C LEU A 60 -1.10 15.46 -0.32
N ASP A 61 -1.40 16.59 0.32
CA ASP A 61 -2.05 16.61 1.63
C ASP A 61 -3.50 16.11 1.59
N PHE A 62 -4.15 16.14 0.42
CA PHE A 62 -5.47 15.56 0.24
C PHE A 62 -5.46 14.05 0.52
N PHE A 63 -4.41 13.34 0.08
CA PHE A 63 -4.28 11.91 0.37
C PHE A 63 -4.05 11.64 1.87
N VAL A 64 -3.34 12.54 2.57
CA VAL A 64 -3.14 12.44 4.03
C VAL A 64 -4.46 12.65 4.76
N TYR A 65 -5.25 13.64 4.34
CA TYR A 65 -6.58 13.88 4.89
C TYR A 65 -7.52 12.70 4.64
N ALA A 66 -7.60 12.21 3.39
CA ALA A 66 -8.40 11.04 3.02
C ALA A 66 -7.98 9.80 3.83
N ALA A 67 -6.68 9.54 3.99
CA ALA A 67 -6.17 8.42 4.78
C ALA A 67 -6.67 8.43 6.25
N LYS A 68 -6.91 9.62 6.82
CA LYS A 68 -7.38 9.76 8.21
C LYS A 68 -8.90 9.64 8.35
N PHE A 69 -9.65 10.21 7.41
CA PHE A 69 -11.10 10.41 7.56
C PHE A 69 -11.95 9.59 6.59
N SER A 70 -11.39 9.19 5.45
CA SER A 70 -12.06 8.38 4.40
C SER A 70 -11.12 7.28 3.88
N PRO A 71 -10.75 6.27 4.70
CA PRO A 71 -9.63 5.37 4.42
C PRO A 71 -9.90 4.32 3.32
N ILE A 72 -11.13 4.21 2.80
CA ILE A 72 -11.52 3.15 1.87
C ILE A 72 -10.68 3.21 0.58
N TYR A 73 -10.64 4.38 -0.06
CA TYR A 73 -9.91 4.56 -1.31
C TYR A 73 -8.37 4.57 -1.12
N PRO A 74 -7.81 5.23 -0.09
CA PRO A 74 -6.42 4.99 0.31
C PRO A 74 -6.07 3.51 0.51
N GLY A 75 -6.96 2.73 1.13
CA GLY A 75 -6.79 1.29 1.31
C GLY A 75 -6.80 0.53 -0.02
N MET A 76 -7.71 0.86 -0.93
CA MET A 76 -7.73 0.29 -2.29
C MET A 76 -6.46 0.62 -3.08
N MET A 77 -5.90 1.82 -2.90
CA MET A 77 -4.61 2.20 -3.49
C MET A 77 -3.49 1.29 -2.99
N ILE A 78 -3.41 1.05 -1.68
CA ILE A 78 -2.40 0.15 -1.09
C ILE A 78 -2.55 -1.26 -1.66
N ILE A 79 -3.75 -1.85 -1.62
CA ILE A 79 -4.00 -3.21 -2.12
C ILE A 79 -3.63 -3.34 -3.59
N SER A 80 -4.07 -2.40 -4.44
CA SER A 80 -3.81 -2.45 -5.88
C SER A 80 -2.35 -2.20 -6.23
N ALA A 81 -1.67 -1.28 -5.54
CA ALA A 81 -0.24 -1.05 -5.70
C ALA A 81 0.59 -2.29 -5.29
N SER A 82 0.27 -2.88 -4.13
CA SER A 82 0.91 -4.10 -3.65
C SER A 82 0.68 -5.29 -4.59
N TYR A 83 -0.55 -5.46 -5.10
CA TYR A 83 -0.86 -6.47 -6.10
C TYR A 83 -0.04 -6.29 -7.40
N LEU A 84 0.02 -5.07 -7.94
CA LEU A 84 0.80 -4.76 -9.14
C LEU A 84 2.29 -5.02 -8.91
N ALA A 85 2.83 -4.62 -7.76
CA ALA A 85 4.23 -4.87 -7.40
C ALA A 85 4.55 -6.36 -7.36
N VAL A 86 3.69 -7.17 -6.73
CA VAL A 86 3.82 -8.64 -6.69
C VAL A 86 3.73 -9.24 -8.09
N LEU A 87 2.76 -8.82 -8.90
CA LEU A 87 2.55 -9.34 -10.26
C LEU A 87 3.74 -9.06 -11.19
N ILE A 88 4.24 -7.82 -11.16
CA ILE A 88 5.43 -7.41 -11.92
C ILE A 88 6.66 -8.16 -11.41
N GLY A 89 6.87 -8.21 -10.09
CA GLY A 89 7.99 -8.90 -9.46
C GLY A 89 8.03 -10.38 -9.84
N TYR A 90 6.89 -11.07 -9.77
CA TYR A 90 6.77 -12.49 -10.12
C TYR A 90 7.21 -12.78 -11.55
N ARG A 91 6.94 -11.84 -12.47
CA ARG A 91 7.19 -12.03 -13.89
C ARG A 91 8.61 -11.64 -14.32
N VAL A 92 9.19 -10.62 -13.70
CA VAL A 92 10.45 -9.99 -14.13
C VAL A 92 11.64 -10.54 -13.33
N MET A 93 11.45 -10.90 -12.06
CA MET A 93 12.54 -11.30 -11.17
C MET A 93 12.83 -12.80 -11.24
N LYS A 94 14.08 -13.18 -10.96
CA LYS A 94 14.44 -14.59 -10.70
C LYS A 94 13.71 -15.07 -9.44
N PRO A 95 13.38 -16.37 -9.31
CA PRO A 95 12.61 -16.88 -8.16
C PRO A 95 13.22 -16.55 -6.79
N SER A 96 14.55 -16.57 -6.66
CA SER A 96 15.23 -16.17 -5.41
C SER A 96 15.05 -14.69 -5.10
N SER A 97 15.27 -13.82 -6.09
CA SER A 97 15.07 -12.37 -5.96
C SER A 97 13.62 -12.01 -5.70
N PHE A 98 12.67 -12.72 -6.31
CA PHE A 98 11.23 -12.52 -6.07
C PHE A 98 10.83 -12.85 -4.63
N ARG A 99 11.34 -13.94 -4.06
CA ARG A 99 11.09 -14.26 -2.64
C ARG A 99 11.63 -13.17 -1.71
N ILE A 100 12.83 -12.66 -1.99
CA ILE A 100 13.42 -11.56 -1.22
C ILE A 100 12.59 -10.29 -1.37
N SER A 101 12.12 -9.95 -2.58
CA SER A 101 11.30 -8.76 -2.78
C SER A 101 9.97 -8.83 -2.06
N LEU A 102 9.33 -10.01 -1.95
CA LEU A 102 8.13 -10.21 -1.11
C LEU A 102 8.41 -9.94 0.37
N VAL A 103 9.53 -10.43 0.91
CA VAL A 103 9.91 -10.13 2.31
C VAL A 103 10.16 -8.64 2.49
N LEU A 104 10.90 -8.00 1.57
CA LEU A 104 11.17 -6.57 1.65
C LEU A 104 9.90 -5.74 1.58
N LEU A 105 8.99 -6.05 0.65
CA LEU A 105 7.72 -5.35 0.52
C LEU A 105 6.85 -5.53 1.77
N GLY A 106 6.78 -6.76 2.31
CA GLY A 106 6.07 -7.01 3.56
C GLY A 106 6.67 -6.26 4.74
N MET A 107 8.00 -6.19 4.86
CA MET A 107 8.69 -5.41 5.89
C MET A 107 8.44 -3.90 5.75
N ILE A 108 8.40 -3.38 4.51
CA ILE A 108 8.04 -1.98 4.24
C ILE A 108 6.61 -1.70 4.70
N GLU A 109 5.65 -2.57 4.37
CA GLU A 109 4.27 -2.41 4.80
C GLU A 109 4.15 -2.46 6.33
N LEU A 110 4.82 -3.39 7.01
CA LEU A 110 4.84 -3.43 8.47
C LEU A 110 5.46 -2.17 9.09
N ALA A 111 6.53 -1.63 8.50
CA ALA A 111 7.15 -0.39 8.95
C ALA A 111 6.22 0.83 8.76
N LEU A 112 5.52 0.90 7.63
CA LEU A 112 4.50 1.93 7.38
C LEU A 112 3.34 1.82 8.37
N GLY A 113 2.84 0.60 8.61
CA GLY A 113 1.84 0.33 9.64
C GLY A 113 2.30 0.80 11.02
N PHE A 114 3.51 0.44 11.44
CA PHE A 114 4.07 0.88 12.71
C PHE A 114 4.15 2.41 12.80
N ALA A 115 4.57 3.10 11.74
CA ALA A 115 4.67 4.56 11.70
C ALA A 115 3.31 5.26 11.88
N ILE A 116 2.21 4.66 11.41
CA ILE A 116 0.86 5.24 11.56
C ILE A 116 0.10 4.74 12.80
N SER A 117 0.61 3.72 13.49
CA SER A 117 -0.02 3.14 14.68
C SER A 117 -0.33 4.11 15.82
N PRO A 118 0.41 5.23 16.03
CA PRO A 118 0.05 6.21 17.06
C PRO A 118 -1.17 7.07 16.71
N SER A 119 -1.71 6.98 15.48
CA SER A 119 -2.84 7.79 15.05
C SER A 119 -4.11 7.46 15.84
N SER A 120 -4.77 8.47 16.40
CA SER A 120 -6.07 8.34 17.07
C SER A 120 -7.26 8.35 16.11
N THR A 121 -7.02 8.41 14.79
CA THR A 121 -8.08 8.49 13.78
C THR A 121 -8.59 7.11 13.38
N SER A 122 -9.89 7.01 13.06
CA SER A 122 -10.47 5.77 12.54
C SER A 122 -9.78 5.30 11.25
N GLY A 123 -9.41 6.24 10.37
CA GLY A 123 -8.67 5.93 9.15
C GLY A 123 -7.26 5.41 9.42
N GLY A 124 -6.53 6.05 10.35
CA GLY A 124 -5.22 5.57 10.79
C GLY A 124 -5.25 4.13 11.31
N ASN A 125 -6.21 3.78 12.16
CA ASN A 125 -6.37 2.41 12.65
C ASN A 125 -6.74 1.42 11.52
N THR A 126 -7.61 1.84 10.59
CA THR A 126 -8.00 1.02 9.43
C THR A 126 -6.79 0.72 8.54
N LEU A 127 -5.99 1.74 8.22
CA LEU A 127 -4.79 1.59 7.41
C LEU A 127 -3.68 0.84 8.15
N PHE A 128 -3.57 1.00 9.47
CA PHE A 128 -2.65 0.22 10.29
C PHE A 128 -2.94 -1.27 10.16
N LEU A 129 -4.20 -1.67 10.36
CA LEU A 129 -4.61 -3.07 10.21
C LEU A 129 -4.40 -3.57 8.78
N LEU A 130 -4.66 -2.74 7.78
CA LEU A 130 -4.43 -3.10 6.39
C LEU A 130 -2.95 -3.41 6.14
N PHE A 131 -2.05 -2.49 6.47
CA PHE A 131 -0.59 -2.67 6.33
C PHE A 131 -0.07 -3.87 7.13
N LEU A 132 -0.60 -4.08 8.35
CA LEU A 132 -0.23 -5.23 9.16
C LEU A 132 -0.60 -6.54 8.47
N LEU A 133 -1.85 -6.66 8.01
CA LEU A 133 -2.35 -7.88 7.38
C LEU A 133 -1.66 -8.14 6.03
N THR A 134 -1.54 -7.14 5.17
CA THR A 134 -0.89 -7.31 3.87
C THR A 134 0.59 -7.64 4.03
N GLY A 135 1.28 -6.99 4.97
CA GLY A 135 2.70 -7.24 5.25
C GLY A 135 2.95 -8.66 5.75
N LEU A 136 2.12 -9.14 6.68
CA LEU A 136 2.18 -10.53 7.16
C LEU A 136 1.87 -11.55 6.05
N ILE A 137 0.88 -11.27 5.20
CA ILE A 137 0.54 -12.14 4.06
C ILE A 137 1.73 -12.25 3.09
N MET A 138 2.43 -11.15 2.80
CA MET A 138 3.59 -11.19 1.91
C MET A 138 4.75 -12.01 2.48
N ILE A 139 5.05 -11.85 3.77
CA ILE A 139 6.09 -12.62 4.46
C ILE A 139 5.72 -14.10 4.54
N LEU A 140 4.45 -14.41 4.81
CA LEU A 140 3.94 -15.78 4.81
C LEU A 140 4.06 -16.41 3.41
N LEU A 141 3.66 -15.68 2.36
CA LEU A 141 3.78 -16.15 0.98
C LEU A 141 5.24 -16.43 0.60
N ALA A 142 6.16 -15.53 0.97
CA ALA A 142 7.59 -15.73 0.74
C ALA A 142 8.12 -16.99 1.45
N SER A 143 7.71 -17.19 2.70
CA SER A 143 8.06 -18.37 3.50
C SER A 143 7.56 -19.66 2.86
N VAL A 144 6.29 -19.71 2.45
CA VAL A 144 5.71 -20.87 1.75
C VAL A 144 6.47 -21.15 0.45
N LEU A 145 6.73 -20.14 -0.37
CA LEU A 145 7.50 -20.29 -1.61
C LEU A 145 8.94 -20.78 -1.38
N HIS A 146 9.52 -20.50 -0.21
CA HIS A 146 10.83 -21.02 0.15
C HIS A 146 10.78 -22.50 0.59
N LEU A 147 9.73 -22.92 1.29
CA LEU A 147 9.59 -24.28 1.84
C LEU A 147 9.04 -25.30 0.83
N LEU A 148 8.27 -24.87 -0.16
CA LEU A 148 7.65 -25.74 -1.18
C LEU A 148 8.64 -26.70 -1.89
N PRO A 149 9.84 -26.26 -2.33
CA PRO A 149 10.82 -27.16 -2.94
C PRO A 149 11.29 -28.28 -2.00
N PHE A 150 11.41 -28.01 -0.70
CA PHE A 150 11.87 -28.99 0.28
C PHE A 150 10.81 -30.05 0.56
N VAL A 151 9.53 -29.67 0.65
CA VAL A 151 8.41 -30.61 0.80
C VAL A 151 8.29 -31.53 -0.41
N ARG A 152 8.41 -30.96 -1.62
CA ARG A 152 8.35 -31.75 -2.87
C ARG A 152 9.52 -32.72 -3.00
N MET A 153 10.70 -32.35 -2.53
CA MET A 153 11.87 -33.24 -2.53
C MET A 153 11.70 -34.39 -1.53
N LYS A 154 11.21 -34.12 -0.31
CA LYS A 154 10.94 -35.16 0.70
C LYS A 154 9.92 -36.21 0.21
N SER A 155 8.83 -35.77 -0.43
CA SER A 155 7.82 -36.67 -1.01
C SER A 155 8.38 -37.64 -2.06
N HIS A 156 9.46 -37.30 -2.77
CA HIS A 156 10.10 -38.19 -3.73
C HIS A 156 10.96 -39.29 -3.07
N TRP A 157 11.47 -39.05 -1.86
CA TRP A 157 12.24 -40.03 -1.10
C TRP A 157 11.36 -41.02 -0.33
N ASP A 158 10.20 -40.56 0.17
CA ASP A 158 9.24 -41.42 0.88
C ASP A 158 8.45 -42.37 -0.06
N ALA A 159 8.52 -42.16 -1.38
CA ALA A 159 7.85 -42.97 -2.40
C ALA A 159 8.74 -44.08 -3.00
N LYS A 160 9.90 -44.35 -2.41
CA LYS A 160 10.90 -45.32 -2.88
C LYS A 160 11.24 -46.32 -1.79
#